data_AF-A0A6P9ATL2-F1
#
_entry.id   AF-A0A6P9ATL2-F1
#
_cell.length_a   1.000
_cell.length_b   1.000
_cell.length_c   1.000
_cell.angle_alpha   90.00
_cell.angle_beta   90.00
_cell.angle_gamma   90.00
#
_symmetry.space_group_name_H-M   'P 1'
#
loop_
_entity.id
_entity.type
_entity.pdbx_description
1 polymer ?
#
loop_
_entity_poly.entity_id
_entity_poly.type
_entity_poly.pdbx_seq_one_letter_code
_entity_poly.pdbx_strand_id
1 'polypeptide(L)'
;MRKKFYYVRSKIDISIENETRKKNFNMEKTLETIRNYCEENLRESSELSERVFLVSNLHPQMYEFPRLREKMAAELPDYKKHILTLAVQVLSENNLMKKKSKMKPCIKYLAFLSLVCGAVPVVGLSLACDIGIMIVALTCFWKVFALDQSSLQFLALQTGKGFEVLKSGIQKWPLVKTVSAHLAVSLPLKFCLWATYVKDSGTSRYELIMKLFFDYIPNIGSVLDGLSSCALMYRFLNKFLDNAVKNARNVRAKLLK
;
A
#
# COMPACT_ATOMS: atom_id res chain seq x y z
N MET A 1 -9.71 33.86 15.54
CA MET A 1 -9.38 32.56 14.92
C MET A 1 -10.08 31.44 15.70
N ARG A 2 -11.18 30.84 15.20
CA ARG A 2 -11.88 29.75 15.92
C ARG A 2 -11.50 28.40 15.34
N LYS A 3 -10.31 27.88 15.70
CA LYS A 3 -9.91 26.50 15.40
C LYS A 3 -9.95 25.67 16.67
N LYS A 4 -10.48 24.46 16.59
CA LYS A 4 -10.41 23.48 17.68
C LYS A 4 -8.97 23.01 17.82
N PHE A 5 -8.47 22.99 19.04
CA PHE A 5 -7.16 22.43 19.36
C PHE A 5 -7.28 21.42 20.51
N TYR A 6 -6.24 20.61 20.67
CA TYR A 6 -6.08 19.68 21.78
C TYR A 6 -4.73 19.96 22.42
N TYR A 7 -4.67 19.94 23.75
CA TYR A 7 -3.42 20.05 24.48
C TYR A 7 -2.99 18.67 24.94
N VAL A 8 -1.81 18.22 24.50
CA VAL A 8 -1.32 16.87 24.79
C VAL A 8 -0.03 16.96 25.57
N ARG A 9 -0.08 16.60 26.85
CA ARG A 9 1.11 16.46 27.69
C ARG A 9 1.67 15.05 27.53
N SER A 10 2.79 14.94 26.82
CA SER A 10 3.49 13.66 26.62
C SER A 10 4.46 13.33 27.77
N LYS A 11 4.99 12.10 27.75
CA LYS A 11 6.01 11.60 28.69
C LYS A 11 5.55 11.49 30.14
N ILE A 12 4.26 11.19 30.32
CA ILE A 12 3.69 10.98 31.66
C ILE A 12 4.31 9.78 32.37
N ASP A 13 4.72 8.77 31.63
CA ASP A 13 5.51 7.64 32.12
C ASP A 13 6.75 8.09 32.91
N ILE A 14 7.55 9.00 32.35
CA ILE A 14 8.74 9.56 33.01
C ILE A 14 8.35 10.41 34.23
N SER A 15 7.29 11.22 34.11
CA SER A 15 6.82 12.05 35.23
C SER A 15 6.36 11.20 36.42
N ILE A 16 5.66 10.10 36.16
CA ILE A 16 5.24 9.14 37.18
C ILE A 16 6.44 8.42 37.77
N GLU A 17 7.34 7.88 36.95
CA GLU A 17 8.53 7.15 37.43
C GLU A 17 9.41 7.99 38.38
N ASN A 18 9.55 9.28 38.11
CA ASN A 18 10.29 10.19 38.96
C ASN A 18 9.59 10.41 40.33
N GLU A 19 8.26 10.46 40.33
CA GLU A 19 7.45 10.67 41.54
C GLU A 19 7.34 9.40 42.39
N THR A 20 7.43 8.20 41.79
CA THR A 20 7.46 6.92 42.51
C THR A 20 8.63 6.82 43.50
N ARG A 21 9.68 7.62 43.32
CA ARG A 21 10.84 7.67 44.22
C ARG A 21 10.53 8.37 45.56
N LYS A 22 9.38 9.04 45.69
CA LYS A 22 8.96 9.72 46.92
C LYS A 22 8.21 8.75 47.84
N LYS A 23 8.45 8.86 49.16
CA LYS A 23 7.83 8.00 50.18
C LYS A 23 6.30 7.99 50.18
N ASN A 24 5.65 9.09 49.76
CA ASN A 24 4.20 9.26 49.77
C ASN A 24 3.60 9.31 48.36
N PHE A 25 4.12 8.49 47.44
CA PHE A 25 3.65 8.49 46.05
C PHE A 25 2.18 8.08 45.94
N ASN A 26 1.41 8.90 45.24
CA ASN A 26 0.07 8.57 44.77
C ASN A 26 -0.03 8.98 43.29
N MET A 27 -0.31 8.00 42.45
CA MET A 27 -0.37 8.17 40.99
C MET A 27 -1.47 9.14 40.56
N GLU A 28 -2.67 9.00 41.11
CA GLU A 28 -3.84 9.81 40.76
C GLU A 28 -3.62 11.28 41.13
N LYS A 29 -3.14 11.54 42.36
CA LYS A 29 -2.82 12.87 42.85
C LYS A 29 -1.71 13.53 42.02
N THR A 30 -0.74 12.74 41.56
CA THR A 30 0.33 13.22 40.69
C THR A 30 -0.21 13.63 39.31
N LEU A 31 -1.04 12.77 38.69
CA LEU A 31 -1.68 13.07 37.41
C LEU A 31 -2.61 14.29 37.50
N GLU A 32 -3.36 14.43 38.59
CA GLU A 32 -4.23 15.57 38.86
C GLU A 32 -3.42 16.86 39.01
N THR A 33 -2.31 16.82 39.76
CA THR A 33 -1.40 17.98 39.90
C THR A 33 -0.83 18.43 38.55
N ILE A 34 -0.40 17.47 37.73
CA ILE A 34 0.12 17.77 36.38
C ILE A 34 -0.98 18.34 35.49
N ARG A 35 -2.20 17.80 35.57
CA ARG A 35 -3.36 18.31 34.84
C ARG A 35 -3.65 19.76 35.24
N ASN A 36 -3.79 20.04 36.53
CA ASN A 36 -4.12 21.37 37.04
C ASN A 36 -3.05 22.38 36.59
N TYR A 37 -1.77 22.01 36.69
CA TYR A 37 -0.69 22.84 36.16
C TYR A 37 -0.84 23.12 34.65
N CYS A 38 -1.21 22.12 33.85
CA CYS A 38 -1.42 22.30 32.41
C CYS A 38 -2.64 23.20 32.12
N GLU A 39 -3.73 23.05 32.87
CA GLU A 39 -4.94 23.85 32.75
C GLU A 39 -4.72 25.31 33.17
N GLU A 40 -4.02 25.55 34.27
CA GLU A 40 -3.67 26.89 34.76
C GLU A 40 -2.80 27.68 33.77
N ASN A 41 -1.89 26.99 33.07
CA ASN A 41 -1.03 27.62 32.04
C ASN A 41 -1.78 27.90 30.73
N LEU A 42 -2.95 27.28 30.52
CA LEU A 42 -3.81 27.52 29.37
C LEU A 42 -4.81 28.65 29.72
N ARG A 43 -4.36 29.91 29.54
CA ARG A 43 -5.11 31.16 29.82
C ARG A 43 -6.65 31.02 29.71
N GLU A 44 -7.33 31.27 30.83
CA GLU A 44 -8.78 31.54 31.03
C GLU A 44 -9.70 31.26 29.83
N SER A 45 -9.75 30.02 29.37
CA SER A 45 -10.85 29.57 28.53
C SER A 45 -11.41 28.32 29.18
N SER A 46 -12.61 28.48 29.74
CA SER A 46 -13.39 27.44 30.40
C SER A 46 -13.70 26.23 29.50
N GLU A 47 -13.49 26.35 28.19
CA GLU A 47 -13.62 25.25 27.22
C GLU A 47 -12.37 24.33 27.14
N LEU A 48 -11.29 24.61 27.89
CA LEU A 48 -10.00 23.93 27.73
C LEU A 48 -9.74 22.74 28.66
N SER A 49 -10.40 22.66 29.82
CA SER A 49 -10.21 21.54 30.76
C SER A 49 -10.56 20.18 30.11
N GLU A 50 -11.58 20.15 29.26
CA GLU A 50 -11.96 18.95 28.51
C GLU A 50 -11.01 18.57 27.35
N ARG A 51 -9.97 19.36 27.08
CA ARG A 51 -9.07 19.21 25.92
C ARG A 51 -7.61 18.97 26.31
N VAL A 52 -7.32 18.82 27.61
CA VAL A 52 -6.00 18.44 28.14
C VAL A 52 -5.93 16.91 28.27
N PHE A 53 -4.93 16.32 27.60
CA PHE A 53 -4.70 14.88 27.60
C PHE A 53 -3.29 14.56 28.09
N LEU A 54 -3.22 13.70 29.11
CA LEU A 54 -1.98 13.20 29.69
C LEU A 54 -1.65 11.84 29.07
N VAL A 55 -0.58 11.77 28.28
CA VAL A 55 -0.28 10.59 27.45
C VAL A 55 1.15 10.08 27.60
N SER A 56 1.32 8.78 27.37
CA SER A 56 2.62 8.12 27.21
C SER A 56 2.74 7.53 25.81
N ASN A 57 3.86 7.80 25.13
CA ASN A 57 4.13 7.19 23.83
C ASN A 57 4.67 5.76 23.96
N LEU A 58 5.28 5.43 25.11
CA LEU A 58 5.76 4.08 25.44
C LEU A 58 4.60 3.14 25.78
N HIS A 59 3.54 3.66 26.38
CA HIS A 59 2.35 2.89 26.76
C HIS A 59 1.06 3.49 26.16
N PRO A 60 0.80 3.30 24.85
CA PRO A 60 -0.36 3.91 24.15
C PRO A 60 -1.74 3.41 24.63
N GLN A 61 -1.78 2.32 25.41
CA GLN A 61 -3.00 1.75 25.97
C GLN A 61 -3.27 2.26 27.40
N MET A 62 -2.32 2.95 28.01
CA MET A 62 -2.43 3.48 29.37
C MET A 62 -2.74 4.98 29.35
N TYR A 63 -3.06 5.52 30.53
CA TYR A 63 -3.37 6.94 30.72
C TYR A 63 -4.54 7.39 29.82
N GLU A 64 -4.44 8.59 29.25
CA GLU A 64 -5.52 9.19 28.48
C GLU A 64 -5.33 9.09 26.97
N PHE A 65 -4.33 8.31 26.53
CA PHE A 65 -4.09 8.09 25.11
C PHE A 65 -5.31 7.42 24.42
N PRO A 66 -5.97 6.40 25.00
CA PRO A 66 -7.22 5.87 24.44
C PRO A 66 -8.32 6.94 24.31
N ARG A 67 -8.54 7.72 25.37
CA ARG A 67 -9.55 8.79 25.41
C ARG A 67 -9.28 9.91 24.40
N LEU A 68 -8.01 10.27 24.19
CA LEU A 68 -7.60 11.21 23.15
C LEU A 68 -7.95 10.68 21.75
N ARG A 69 -7.67 9.39 21.48
CA ARG A 69 -8.01 8.75 20.19
C ARG A 69 -9.52 8.75 19.96
N GLU A 70 -10.30 8.41 20.98
CA GLU A 70 -11.77 8.42 20.89
C GLU A 70 -12.32 9.82 20.63
N LYS A 71 -11.86 10.85 21.36
CA LYS A 71 -12.32 12.22 21.15
C LYS A 71 -11.93 12.75 19.77
N MET A 72 -10.70 12.48 19.32
CA MET A 72 -10.28 12.82 17.96
C MET A 72 -11.12 12.11 16.90
N ALA A 73 -11.46 10.83 17.10
CA ALA A 73 -12.33 10.08 16.19
C ALA A 73 -13.78 10.61 16.20
N ALA A 74 -14.31 11.00 17.36
CA ALA A 74 -15.65 11.57 17.50
C ALA A 74 -15.76 12.94 16.83
N GLU A 75 -14.75 13.79 16.99
CA GLU A 75 -14.70 15.15 16.43
C GLU A 75 -14.14 15.21 14.99
N LEU A 76 -13.78 14.06 14.40
CA LEU A 76 -13.43 13.99 12.98
C LEU A 76 -14.65 14.44 12.14
N PRO A 77 -14.48 15.35 11.16
CA PRO A 77 -15.56 15.75 10.26
C PRO A 77 -16.22 14.54 9.60
N ASP A 78 -17.54 14.59 9.43
CA ASP A 78 -18.31 13.45 8.90
C ASP A 78 -17.82 12.97 7.53
N TYR A 79 -17.34 13.89 6.69
CA TYR A 79 -16.74 13.53 5.40
C TYR A 79 -15.45 12.69 5.56
N LYS A 80 -14.63 12.94 6.59
CA LYS A 80 -13.43 12.14 6.86
C LYS A 80 -13.78 10.74 7.38
N LYS A 81 -14.79 10.64 8.26
CA LYS A 81 -15.33 9.35 8.71
C LYS A 81 -15.86 8.55 7.52
N HIS A 82 -16.67 9.17 6.67
CA HIS A 82 -17.24 8.54 5.49
C HIS A 82 -16.15 8.07 4.51
N ILE A 83 -15.12 8.88 4.26
CA ILE A 83 -13.99 8.50 3.40
C ILE A 83 -13.20 7.34 3.99
N LEU A 84 -12.95 7.33 5.31
CA LEU A 84 -12.29 6.21 5.99
C LEU A 84 -13.11 4.92 5.88
N THR A 85 -14.43 5.00 6.11
CA THR A 85 -15.35 3.87 5.95
C THR A 85 -15.34 3.36 4.52
N LEU A 86 -15.39 4.26 3.53
CA LEU A 86 -15.28 3.90 2.11
C LEU A 86 -13.94 3.23 1.81
N ALA A 87 -12.81 3.74 2.31
CA ALA A 87 -11.49 3.15 2.12
C ALA A 87 -11.42 1.70 2.64
N VAL A 88 -11.96 1.45 3.84
CA VAL A 88 -12.03 0.11 4.42
C VAL A 88 -13.00 -0.78 3.63
N GLN A 89 -14.15 -0.26 3.21
CA GLN A 89 -15.12 -0.98 2.40
C GLN A 89 -14.55 -1.34 1.02
N VAL A 90 -13.79 -0.46 0.37
CA VAL A 90 -13.13 -0.69 -0.92
C VAL A 90 -12.18 -1.88 -0.87
N LEU A 91 -11.59 -2.14 0.30
CA LEU A 91 -10.71 -3.27 0.57
C LEU A 91 -11.42 -4.46 1.25
N SER A 92 -12.74 -4.40 1.46
CA SER A 92 -13.50 -5.52 2.05
C SER A 92 -13.44 -6.77 1.16
N GLU A 93 -13.52 -7.95 1.79
CA GLU A 93 -13.40 -9.23 1.07
C GLU A 93 -14.44 -9.35 -0.07
N ASN A 94 -15.67 -8.91 0.18
CA ASN A 94 -16.74 -8.89 -0.82
C ASN A 94 -16.37 -8.01 -2.03
N ASN A 95 -15.82 -6.81 -1.79
CA ASN A 95 -15.40 -5.91 -2.87
C ASN A 95 -14.15 -6.42 -3.59
N LEU A 96 -13.19 -7.03 -2.89
CA LEU A 96 -12.02 -7.65 -3.49
C LEU A 96 -12.41 -8.80 -4.42
N MET A 97 -13.28 -9.70 -3.97
CA MET A 97 -13.74 -10.83 -4.77
C MET A 97 -14.61 -10.39 -5.95
N LYS A 98 -15.44 -9.35 -5.77
CA LYS A 98 -16.20 -8.74 -6.87
C LYS A 98 -15.27 -8.14 -7.94
N LYS A 99 -14.24 -7.39 -7.54
CA LYS A 99 -13.20 -6.85 -8.44
C LYS A 99 -12.43 -7.97 -9.15
N LYS A 100 -12.05 -9.02 -8.42
CA LYS A 100 -11.37 -10.21 -8.96
C LYS A 100 -12.19 -10.87 -10.06
N SER A 101 -13.47 -11.12 -9.82
CA SER A 101 -14.38 -11.72 -10.80
C SER A 101 -14.50 -10.88 -12.07
N LYS A 102 -14.68 -9.55 -11.91
CA LYS A 102 -14.73 -8.60 -13.04
C LYS A 102 -13.43 -8.52 -13.84
N MET A 103 -12.30 -8.92 -13.25
CA MET A 103 -11.00 -8.89 -13.92
C MET A 103 -10.71 -10.16 -14.74
N LYS A 104 -11.40 -11.28 -14.48
CA LYS A 104 -11.18 -12.52 -15.24
C LYS A 104 -11.46 -12.38 -16.75
N PRO A 105 -12.52 -11.68 -17.21
CA PRO A 105 -12.71 -11.43 -18.63
C PRO A 105 -11.57 -10.61 -19.26
N CYS A 106 -11.07 -9.59 -18.55
CA CYS A 106 -9.93 -8.79 -18.98
C CYS A 106 -8.67 -9.65 -19.17
N ILE A 107 -8.41 -10.58 -18.24
CA ILE A 107 -7.29 -11.53 -18.36
C ILE A 107 -7.42 -12.42 -19.60
N LYS A 108 -8.62 -12.91 -19.90
CA LYS A 108 -8.87 -13.71 -21.12
C LYS A 108 -8.56 -12.90 -22.39
N TYR A 109 -9.01 -11.64 -22.42
CA TYR A 109 -8.75 -10.72 -23.53
C TYR A 109 -7.25 -10.43 -23.70
N LEU A 110 -6.53 -10.12 -22.62
CA LEU A 110 -5.09 -9.88 -22.66
C LEU A 110 -4.28 -11.12 -23.10
N ALA A 111 -4.68 -12.32 -22.67
CA ALA A 111 -4.06 -13.56 -23.12
C ALA A 111 -4.33 -13.82 -24.61
N PHE A 112 -5.52 -13.48 -25.11
CA PHE A 112 -5.84 -13.56 -26.53
C PHE A 112 -5.01 -12.58 -27.37
N LEU A 113 -4.80 -11.34 -26.89
CA LEU A 113 -3.93 -10.37 -27.55
C LEU A 113 -2.47 -10.87 -27.69
N SER A 114 -1.95 -11.52 -26.66
CA SER A 114 -0.61 -12.15 -26.69
C SER A 114 -0.50 -13.20 -27.80
N LEU A 115 -1.55 -14.01 -28.03
CA LEU A 115 -1.59 -14.97 -29.13
C LEU A 115 -1.50 -14.30 -30.51
N VAL A 116 -2.27 -13.23 -30.73
CA VAL A 116 -2.29 -12.49 -32.00
C VAL A 116 -0.92 -11.86 -32.28
N CYS A 117 -0.28 -11.27 -31.26
CA CYS A 117 1.07 -10.73 -31.38
C CYS A 117 2.13 -11.81 -31.65
N GLY A 118 1.95 -13.01 -31.08
CA GLY A 118 2.83 -14.17 -31.29
C GLY A 118 2.74 -14.78 -32.69
N ALA A 119 1.67 -14.52 -33.44
CA ALA A 119 1.49 -15.03 -34.81
C ALA A 119 2.27 -14.22 -35.87
N VAL A 120 2.86 -13.08 -35.49
CA VAL A 120 3.62 -12.23 -36.40
C VAL A 120 5.07 -12.73 -36.46
N PRO A 121 5.62 -13.04 -37.65
CA PRO A 121 6.97 -13.59 -37.81
C PRO A 121 8.05 -12.48 -37.72
N VAL A 122 8.05 -11.72 -36.63
CA VAL A 122 9.07 -10.70 -36.33
C VAL A 122 9.80 -11.12 -35.06
N VAL A 123 11.09 -11.45 -35.21
CA VAL A 123 11.97 -11.88 -34.12
C VAL A 123 12.01 -10.80 -33.03
N GLY A 124 11.66 -11.17 -31.79
CA GLY A 124 11.69 -10.29 -30.62
C GLY A 124 10.45 -9.42 -30.39
N LEU A 125 9.55 -9.26 -31.37
CA LEU A 125 8.33 -8.46 -31.22
C LEU A 125 7.32 -9.11 -30.28
N SER A 126 7.08 -10.42 -30.45
CA SER A 126 6.16 -11.20 -29.61
C SER A 126 6.51 -11.08 -28.12
N LEU A 127 7.81 -11.16 -27.82
CA LEU A 127 8.35 -11.09 -26.47
C LEU A 127 8.20 -9.69 -25.85
N ALA A 128 8.48 -8.64 -26.61
CA ALA A 128 8.28 -7.26 -26.17
C ALA A 128 6.79 -6.96 -25.92
N CYS A 129 5.91 -7.47 -26.78
CA CYS A 129 4.47 -7.41 -26.60
C CYS A 129 4.02 -8.11 -25.32
N ASP A 130 4.50 -9.33 -25.05
CA ASP A 130 4.16 -10.09 -23.84
C ASP A 130 4.59 -9.37 -22.55
N ILE A 131 5.80 -8.78 -22.54
CA ILE A 131 6.27 -7.96 -21.42
C ILE A 131 5.37 -6.72 -21.25
N GLY A 132 5.02 -6.04 -22.34
CA GLY A 132 4.13 -4.89 -22.32
C GLY A 132 2.76 -5.23 -21.75
N ILE A 133 2.16 -6.35 -22.19
CA ILE A 133 0.87 -6.85 -21.70
C ILE A 133 0.94 -7.12 -20.19
N MET A 134 2.02 -7.74 -19.70
CA MET A 134 2.20 -7.99 -18.27
C MET A 134 2.30 -6.70 -17.44
N ILE A 135 3.05 -5.70 -17.91
CA ILE A 135 3.21 -4.40 -17.22
C ILE A 135 1.87 -3.68 -17.15
N VAL A 136 1.13 -3.63 -18.27
CA VAL A 136 -0.19 -3.01 -18.35
C VAL A 136 -1.16 -3.71 -17.39
N ALA A 137 -1.18 -5.05 -17.40
CA ALA A 137 -2.04 -5.83 -16.51
C ALA A 137 -1.70 -5.58 -15.03
N LEU A 138 -0.42 -5.60 -14.66
CA LEU A 138 0.03 -5.36 -13.30
C LEU A 138 -0.38 -3.97 -12.81
N THR A 139 -0.19 -2.95 -13.64
CA THR A 139 -0.57 -1.57 -13.33
C THR A 139 -2.09 -1.43 -13.19
N CYS A 140 -2.86 -2.09 -14.06
CA CYS A 140 -4.32 -2.12 -13.98
C CYS A 140 -4.80 -2.78 -12.68
N PHE A 141 -4.24 -3.93 -12.32
CA PHE A 141 -4.60 -4.62 -11.08
C PHE A 141 -4.24 -3.76 -9.87
N TRP A 142 -3.06 -3.14 -9.85
CA TRP A 142 -2.67 -2.26 -8.73
C TRP A 142 -3.65 -1.12 -8.53
N LYS A 143 -4.07 -0.44 -9.60
CA LYS A 143 -5.09 0.62 -9.52
C LYS A 143 -6.44 0.09 -9.02
N VAL A 144 -6.93 -1.01 -9.58
CA VAL A 144 -8.24 -1.58 -9.20
C VAL A 144 -8.26 -2.04 -7.74
N PHE A 145 -7.15 -2.56 -7.23
CA PHE A 145 -7.00 -2.99 -5.85
C PHE A 145 -6.49 -1.91 -4.90
N ALA A 146 -6.37 -0.66 -5.36
CA ALA A 146 -5.89 0.50 -4.56
C ALA A 146 -4.48 0.28 -3.96
N LEU A 147 -3.62 -0.43 -4.70
CA LEU A 147 -2.24 -0.72 -4.35
C LEU A 147 -1.22 0.20 -5.06
N ASP A 148 -1.70 1.11 -5.89
CA ASP A 148 -0.85 2.14 -6.49
C ASP A 148 -0.40 3.17 -5.44
N GLN A 149 0.66 3.90 -5.77
CA GLN A 149 1.28 4.84 -4.85
C GLN A 149 0.30 5.94 -4.39
N SER A 150 -0.52 6.48 -5.29
CA SER A 150 -1.48 7.54 -4.97
C SER A 150 -2.58 7.02 -4.05
N SER A 151 -3.13 5.84 -4.35
CA SER A 151 -4.11 5.18 -3.48
C SER A 151 -3.53 4.87 -2.09
N LEU A 152 -2.31 4.36 -2.00
CA LEU A 152 -1.66 4.10 -0.72
C LEU A 152 -1.39 5.36 0.10
N GLN A 153 -0.95 6.43 -0.56
CA GLN A 153 -0.77 7.73 0.09
C GLN A 153 -2.11 8.29 0.59
N PHE A 154 -3.16 8.18 -0.21
CA PHE A 154 -4.50 8.54 0.20
C PHE A 154 -4.95 7.72 1.41
N LEU A 155 -4.78 6.39 1.38
CA LEU A 155 -5.08 5.51 2.51
C LEU A 155 -4.28 5.90 3.77
N ALA A 156 -2.98 6.19 3.63
CA ALA A 156 -2.12 6.63 4.73
C ALA A 156 -2.62 7.94 5.36
N LEU A 157 -2.95 8.94 4.55
CA LEU A 157 -3.47 10.23 4.99
C LEU A 157 -4.81 10.09 5.72
N GLN A 158 -5.71 9.25 5.21
CA GLN A 158 -7.05 9.09 5.78
C GLN A 158 -7.06 8.26 7.07
N THR A 159 -6.14 7.30 7.19
CA THR A 159 -6.09 6.37 8.32
C THR A 159 -5.10 6.78 9.40
N GLY A 160 -4.27 7.80 9.14
CA GLY A 160 -3.17 8.20 10.01
C GLY A 160 -2.05 7.17 10.12
N LYS A 161 -2.09 6.09 9.32
CA LYS A 161 -1.05 5.06 9.27
C LYS A 161 0.09 5.54 8.36
N GLY A 162 1.33 5.21 8.73
CA GLY A 162 2.49 5.54 7.91
C GLY A 162 2.42 4.87 6.53
N PHE A 163 2.73 5.63 5.47
CA PHE A 163 2.78 5.11 4.10
C PHE A 163 3.67 3.86 3.98
N GLU A 164 4.83 3.86 4.64
CA GLU A 164 5.75 2.71 4.64
C GLU A 164 5.17 1.47 5.35
N VAL A 165 4.28 1.66 6.33
CA VAL A 165 3.58 0.56 7.00
C VAL A 165 2.59 -0.10 6.04
N LEU A 166 1.81 0.69 5.31
CA LEU A 166 0.88 0.18 4.31
C LEU A 166 1.62 -0.47 3.14
N LYS A 167 2.66 0.20 2.63
CA LYS A 167 3.50 -0.29 1.53
C LYS A 167 4.20 -1.59 1.85
N SER A 168 4.64 -1.79 3.10
CA SER A 168 5.23 -3.07 3.52
C SER A 168 4.22 -4.21 3.62
N GLY A 169 2.91 -3.96 3.46
CA GLY A 169 1.90 -5.01 3.27
C GLY A 169 1.89 -5.59 1.86
N ILE A 170 2.51 -4.89 0.91
CA ILE A 170 2.61 -5.29 -0.48
C ILE A 170 3.90 -6.07 -0.67
N GLN A 171 3.78 -7.29 -1.18
CA GLN A 171 4.95 -8.05 -1.61
C GLN A 171 5.62 -7.33 -2.78
N LYS A 172 6.90 -6.99 -2.63
CA LYS A 172 7.67 -6.28 -3.67
C LYS A 172 7.81 -7.18 -4.89
N TRP A 173 7.35 -6.68 -6.04
CA TRP A 173 7.62 -7.26 -7.34
C TRP A 173 8.80 -6.54 -8.00
N PRO A 174 9.77 -7.25 -8.62
CA PRO A 174 10.93 -6.64 -9.28
C PRO A 174 10.53 -5.68 -10.41
N LEU A 175 9.38 -5.93 -11.05
CA LEU A 175 8.89 -5.22 -12.24
C LEU A 175 8.64 -3.72 -12.06
N VAL A 176 8.26 -3.26 -10.86
CA VAL A 176 7.72 -1.91 -10.69
C VAL A 176 8.77 -0.87 -10.32
N LYS A 177 10.00 -1.30 -9.96
CA LYS A 177 11.10 -0.35 -9.73
C LYS A 177 11.72 0.20 -11.02
N THR A 178 11.53 -0.48 -12.15
CA THR A 178 12.25 -0.16 -13.40
C THR A 178 11.37 0.50 -14.47
N VAL A 179 10.04 0.49 -14.31
CA VAL A 179 9.13 0.98 -15.35
C VAL A 179 8.31 2.16 -14.83
N SER A 180 8.95 3.32 -14.80
CA SER A 180 8.24 4.59 -14.70
C SER A 180 7.33 4.79 -15.93
N ALA A 181 6.27 5.57 -15.76
CA ALA A 181 5.22 5.83 -16.76
C ALA A 181 5.72 6.25 -18.16
N HIS A 182 6.99 6.66 -18.29
CA HIS A 182 7.62 6.94 -19.57
C HIS A 182 7.89 5.70 -20.44
N LEU A 183 7.95 4.49 -19.87
CA LEU A 183 8.33 3.27 -20.59
C LEU A 183 7.12 2.46 -21.10
N ALA A 184 5.92 2.64 -20.54
CA ALA A 184 4.73 1.90 -21.00
C ALA A 184 4.25 2.30 -22.41
N VAL A 185 4.57 3.52 -22.87
CA VAL A 185 4.19 4.03 -24.20
C VAL A 185 5.42 4.16 -25.13
N SER A 186 6.59 4.49 -24.60
CA SER A 186 7.78 4.73 -25.45
C SER A 186 8.58 3.47 -25.79
N LEU A 187 8.46 2.38 -25.03
CA LEU A 187 9.25 1.17 -25.26
C LEU A 187 8.84 0.40 -26.53
N PRO A 188 7.56 0.14 -26.85
CA PRO A 188 7.23 -0.59 -28.07
C PRO A 188 7.65 0.18 -29.34
N LEU A 189 7.56 1.52 -29.33
CA LEU A 189 7.95 2.36 -30.47
C LEU A 189 9.49 2.45 -30.62
N LYS A 190 10.23 2.59 -29.51
CA LYS A 190 11.70 2.61 -29.53
C LYS A 190 12.32 1.24 -29.80
N PHE A 191 11.65 0.16 -29.42
CA PHE A 191 12.10 -1.21 -29.68
C PHE A 191 11.92 -1.60 -31.16
N CYS A 192 10.84 -1.14 -31.81
CA CYS A 192 10.68 -1.27 -33.26
C CYS A 192 11.78 -0.52 -34.04
N LEU A 193 12.25 0.62 -33.51
CA LEU A 193 13.35 1.39 -34.11
C LEU A 193 14.75 0.83 -33.80
N TRP A 194 14.93 0.06 -32.73
CA TRP A 194 16.23 -0.55 -32.37
C TRP A 194 16.46 -1.92 -33.01
N ALA A 195 15.39 -2.68 -33.29
CA ALA A 195 15.45 -3.97 -33.97
C ALA A 195 15.97 -3.89 -35.42
N THR A 196 15.91 -2.71 -36.04
CA THR A 196 16.55 -2.47 -37.35
C THR A 196 18.04 -2.16 -37.26
N TYR A 197 18.58 -1.89 -36.06
CA TYR A 197 19.95 -1.40 -35.87
C TYR A 197 20.94 -2.42 -35.28
N VAL A 198 20.45 -3.55 -34.74
CA VAL A 198 21.32 -4.60 -34.18
C VAL A 198 21.18 -5.86 -35.01
N LYS A 199 21.91 -5.88 -36.12
CA LYS A 199 22.21 -7.12 -36.87
C LYS A 199 23.56 -7.72 -36.50
N ASP A 200 24.34 -7.07 -35.64
CA ASP A 200 25.74 -7.44 -35.43
C ASP A 200 26.21 -7.18 -34.00
N SER A 201 25.99 -8.14 -33.10
CA SER A 201 26.86 -8.38 -31.94
C SER A 201 26.35 -9.61 -31.19
N GLY A 202 27.10 -10.70 -31.27
CA GLY A 202 26.81 -11.96 -30.59
C GLY A 202 26.65 -11.82 -29.08
N THR A 203 25.78 -12.69 -28.55
CA THR A 203 25.58 -12.98 -27.12
C THR A 203 25.20 -11.76 -26.29
N SER A 204 23.94 -11.39 -26.41
CA SER A 204 23.45 -10.17 -25.76
C SER A 204 23.14 -10.39 -24.26
N ARG A 205 23.03 -9.24 -23.59
CA ARG A 205 22.50 -9.09 -22.24
C ARG A 205 21.00 -9.46 -22.10
N TYR A 206 20.29 -9.88 -23.18
CA TYR A 206 18.85 -10.21 -23.11
C TYR A 206 18.56 -11.54 -22.42
N GLU A 207 19.40 -12.58 -22.59
CA GLU A 207 19.14 -13.91 -21.99
C GLU A 207 19.25 -13.89 -20.46
N LEU A 208 20.12 -13.04 -19.93
CA LEU A 208 20.40 -12.95 -18.50
C LEU A 208 19.26 -12.26 -17.74
N ILE A 209 18.66 -11.22 -18.35
CA ILE A 209 17.48 -10.53 -17.82
C ILE A 209 16.26 -11.47 -17.83
N MET A 210 16.19 -12.38 -18.81
CA MET A 210 15.11 -13.37 -18.94
C MET A 210 15.21 -14.52 -17.93
N LYS A 211 16.40 -15.07 -17.71
CA LYS A 211 16.61 -16.06 -16.63
C LYS A 211 16.23 -15.48 -15.27
N LEU A 212 16.66 -14.25 -14.97
CA LEU A 212 16.27 -13.56 -13.73
C LEU A 212 14.76 -13.33 -13.59
N PHE A 213 14.04 -13.17 -14.71
CA PHE A 213 12.60 -12.93 -14.70
C PHE A 213 11.77 -14.20 -14.40
N PHE A 214 12.16 -15.33 -15.00
CA PHE A 214 11.44 -16.59 -14.87
C PHE A 214 11.94 -17.48 -13.72
N ASP A 215 13.24 -17.44 -13.38
CA ASP A 215 13.82 -18.23 -12.29
C ASP A 215 13.38 -17.72 -10.90
N TYR A 216 12.96 -16.46 -10.79
CA TYR A 216 12.59 -15.86 -9.50
C TYR A 216 11.13 -16.11 -9.09
N ILE A 217 10.34 -16.82 -9.90
CA ILE A 217 8.97 -17.22 -9.53
C ILE A 217 9.03 -18.66 -9.00
N PRO A 218 8.95 -18.91 -7.67
CA PRO A 218 9.44 -20.16 -7.06
C PRO A 218 8.68 -21.46 -7.39
N ASN A 219 7.77 -21.48 -8.37
CA ASN A 219 6.94 -22.65 -8.75
C ASN A 219 6.73 -22.78 -10.28
N ILE A 220 7.58 -22.18 -11.13
CA ILE A 220 7.36 -22.17 -12.60
C ILE A 220 8.49 -22.86 -13.39
N GLY A 221 9.62 -23.17 -12.75
CA GLY A 221 10.81 -23.71 -13.44
C GLY A 221 10.65 -25.09 -14.11
N SER A 222 9.51 -25.77 -14.01
CA SER A 222 9.31 -27.13 -14.53
C SER A 222 8.19 -27.30 -15.57
N VAL A 223 7.53 -26.22 -16.04
CA VAL A 223 6.37 -26.33 -16.95
C VAL A 223 6.62 -25.67 -18.31
N LEU A 224 7.80 -25.93 -18.88
CA LEU A 224 8.14 -25.56 -20.26
C LEU A 224 7.83 -26.69 -21.26
N ASP A 225 7.16 -27.76 -20.83
CA ASP A 225 6.70 -28.84 -21.69
C ASP A 225 5.28 -28.52 -22.24
N GLY A 226 5.22 -28.02 -23.47
CA GLY A 226 4.05 -28.15 -24.36
C GLY A 226 2.86 -27.19 -24.18
N LEU A 227 2.90 -26.18 -23.30
CA LEU A 227 1.81 -25.20 -23.19
C LEU A 227 1.89 -24.11 -24.27
N SER A 228 0.76 -23.75 -24.89
CA SER A 228 0.70 -22.60 -25.80
C SER A 228 1.00 -21.28 -25.07
N SER A 229 1.64 -20.33 -25.77
CA SER A 229 1.98 -19.01 -25.21
C SER A 229 0.78 -18.31 -24.53
N CYS A 230 -0.42 -18.46 -25.11
CA CYS A 230 -1.68 -17.95 -24.55
C CYS A 230 -2.03 -18.58 -23.19
N ALA A 231 -1.91 -19.90 -23.05
CA ALA A 231 -2.20 -20.60 -21.80
C ALA A 231 -1.20 -20.23 -20.70
N LEU A 232 0.07 -20.01 -21.08
CA LEU A 232 1.10 -19.52 -20.17
C LEU A 232 0.80 -18.09 -19.70
N MET A 233 0.51 -17.17 -20.62
CA MET A 233 0.14 -15.78 -20.32
C MET A 233 -1.11 -15.71 -19.41
N TYR A 234 -2.14 -16.50 -19.71
CA TYR A 234 -3.35 -16.58 -18.88
C TYR A 234 -3.04 -17.02 -17.44
N ARG A 235 -2.15 -18.01 -17.26
CA ARG A 235 -1.72 -18.46 -15.92
C ARG A 235 -0.95 -17.37 -15.18
N PHE A 236 -0.03 -16.68 -15.86
CA PHE A 236 0.73 -15.57 -15.27
C PHE A 236 -0.17 -14.44 -14.79
N LEU A 237 -1.09 -14.00 -15.66
CA LEU A 237 -2.03 -12.93 -15.34
C LEU A 237 -2.97 -13.29 -14.18
N ASN A 238 -3.44 -14.54 -14.11
CA ASN A 238 -4.22 -15.00 -12.95
C ASN A 238 -3.39 -15.00 -11.65
N LYS A 239 -2.13 -15.42 -11.71
CA LYS A 239 -1.23 -15.38 -10.55
C LYS A 239 -0.96 -13.95 -10.08
N PHE A 240 -0.82 -13.00 -10.99
CA PHE A 240 -0.72 -11.58 -10.65
C PHE A 240 -2.00 -11.05 -10.00
N LEU A 241 -3.16 -11.42 -10.53
CA LEU A 241 -4.45 -11.06 -9.94
C LEU A 241 -4.61 -11.63 -8.52
N ASP A 242 -4.28 -12.89 -8.32
CA ASP A 242 -4.34 -13.54 -6.99
C ASP A 242 -3.41 -12.88 -5.98
N ASN A 243 -2.20 -12.51 -6.42
CA ASN A 243 -1.25 -11.79 -5.57
C ASN A 243 -1.70 -10.35 -5.29
N ALA A 244 -2.33 -9.66 -6.25
CA ALA A 244 -2.91 -8.34 -6.01
C ALA A 244 -4.02 -8.41 -4.95
N VAL A 245 -4.89 -9.42 -5.00
CA VAL A 245 -5.90 -9.67 -3.97
C VAL A 245 -5.25 -9.96 -2.62
N LYS A 246 -4.22 -10.82 -2.57
CA LYS A 246 -3.48 -11.13 -1.33
C LYS A 246 -2.83 -9.87 -0.73
N ASN A 247 -2.18 -9.05 -1.55
CA ASN A 247 -1.58 -7.80 -1.13
C ASN A 247 -2.63 -6.82 -0.60
N ALA A 248 -3.79 -6.71 -1.25
CA ALA A 248 -4.89 -5.88 -0.78
C ALA A 248 -5.42 -6.34 0.59
N ARG A 249 -5.52 -7.66 0.83
CA ARG A 249 -5.86 -8.21 2.15
C ARG A 249 -4.81 -7.87 3.21
N ASN A 250 -3.53 -7.98 2.86
CA ASN A 250 -2.45 -7.61 3.78
C ASN A 250 -2.48 -6.12 4.14
N VAL A 251 -2.68 -5.24 3.15
CA VAL A 251 -2.85 -3.79 3.37
C VAL A 251 -4.06 -3.53 4.27
N ARG A 252 -5.20 -4.18 3.99
CA ARG A 252 -6.40 -4.10 4.86
C ARG A 252 -6.10 -4.52 6.29
N ALA A 253 -5.39 -5.62 6.49
CA ALA A 253 -5.03 -6.10 7.83
C ALA A 253 -4.16 -5.07 8.58
N LYS A 254 -3.31 -4.32 7.88
CA LYS A 254 -2.50 -3.23 8.46
C LYS A 254 -3.28 -1.93 8.67
N LEU A 255 -4.39 -1.73 7.96
CA LEU A 255 -5.30 -0.61 8.21
C LEU A 255 -6.12 -0.82 9.49
N LEU A 256 -6.49 -2.07 9.78
CA LEU A 256 -7.32 -2.44 10.93
C LEU A 256 -6.54 -2.67 12.24
N LYS A 257 -5.21 -2.82 12.17
CA LYS A 257 -4.29 -2.86 13.32
C LYS A 257 -3.74 -1.47 13.56
#